data_AF-A0A9W8CV32-F1
#
_entry.id   AF-A0A9W8CV32-F1
#
_cell.length_a   1.000
_cell.length_b   1.000
_cell.length_c   1.000
_cell.angle_alpha   90.00
_cell.angle_beta   90.00
_cell.angle_gamma   90.00
#
_symmetry.space_group_name_H-M   'P 1'
#
loop_
_entity.id
_entity.type
_entity.pdbx_description
1 polymer ?
#
loop_
_entity_poly.entity_id
_entity_poly.type
_entity_poly.pdbx_seq_one_letter_code
_entity_poly.pdbx_strand_id
1 'polypeptide(L)'
;MRRTTVTVNAKSLLLIACCLSRAAADTAPLRRVMDLGAPNSTVACTWNGVQLLDDVTWAPQPAYAFMGRGEEAPGPGPIDRDILRTVRKLTVEEKVGQLAQIQVGQLVDCNGDLNETAVDYWVGKWKVGSFLETPANHGGRYNWYSPKRFAAFTDAVQRLALKRGAKIPVIWGLDSVRGANY
;
A
#
# COMPACT_ATOMS: atom_id res chain seq x y z
N MET A 1 21.31 2.67 37.83
CA MET A 1 20.74 3.15 36.56
C MET A 1 21.62 4.27 36.00
N ARG A 2 22.35 4.06 34.90
CA ARG A 2 23.02 5.13 34.16
C ARG A 2 22.09 5.58 33.03
N ARG A 3 21.66 6.84 33.02
CA ARG A 3 20.98 7.45 31.87
C ARG A 3 22.04 7.87 30.87
N THR A 4 22.04 7.24 29.70
CA THR A 4 22.87 7.66 28.56
C THR A 4 22.08 8.70 27.78
N THR A 5 22.48 9.96 27.87
CA THR A 5 21.88 11.04 27.07
C THR A 5 22.43 10.93 25.64
N VAL A 6 21.58 10.58 24.68
CA VAL A 6 21.94 10.58 23.25
C VAL A 6 21.78 12.00 22.74
N THR A 7 22.90 12.69 22.51
CA THR A 7 22.94 13.98 21.82
C THR A 7 22.76 13.77 20.32
N VAL A 8 21.58 14.10 19.80
CA VAL A 8 21.31 14.11 18.35
C VAL A 8 21.94 15.37 17.75
N ASN A 9 22.92 15.19 16.86
CA ASN A 9 23.62 16.26 16.16
C ASN A 9 22.65 17.03 15.24
N ALA A 10 22.67 18.37 15.31
CA ALA A 10 21.85 19.27 14.49
C ALA A 10 21.98 19.03 12.98
N LYS A 11 23.12 18.49 12.49
CA LYS A 11 23.28 18.09 11.08
C LYS A 11 22.38 16.93 10.67
N SER A 12 22.09 15.99 11.57
CA SER A 12 21.20 14.86 11.32
C SER A 12 19.74 15.30 11.23
N LEU A 13 19.32 16.27 12.05
CA LEU A 13 18.01 16.92 11.94
C LEU A 13 17.87 17.69 10.63
N LEU A 14 18.93 18.36 10.16
CA LEU A 14 18.91 19.11 8.91
C LEU A 14 18.80 18.19 7.68
N LEU A 15 19.43 17.01 7.70
CA LEU A 15 19.30 16.00 6.63
C LEU A 15 17.88 15.44 6.55
N ILE A 16 17.27 15.12 7.70
CA ILE A 16 15.90 14.62 7.77
C ILE A 16 14.91 15.68 7.29
N ALA A 17 15.08 16.93 7.72
CA ALA A 17 14.28 18.06 7.25
C ALA A 17 14.44 18.27 5.73
N CYS A 18 15.65 18.15 5.18
CA CYS A 18 15.89 18.29 3.75
C CYS A 18 15.26 17.14 2.93
N CYS A 19 15.30 15.90 3.44
CA CYS A 19 14.59 14.77 2.83
C CYS A 19 13.07 14.96 2.85
N LEU A 20 12.50 15.46 3.95
CA LEU A 20 11.07 15.80 4.06
C LEU A 20 10.68 16.95 3.11
N SER A 21 11.50 17.98 2.99
CA SER A 21 11.26 19.10 2.06
C SER A 21 11.39 18.68 0.59
N ARG A 22 12.32 17.78 0.25
CA ARG A 22 12.41 17.20 -1.10
C ARG A 22 11.26 16.26 -1.42
N ALA A 23 10.84 15.43 -0.47
CA ALA A 23 9.66 14.58 -0.62
C ALA A 23 8.40 15.43 -0.85
N ALA A 24 8.26 16.56 -0.13
CA ALA A 24 7.16 17.50 -0.34
C ALA A 24 7.22 18.19 -1.72
N ALA A 25 8.40 18.54 -2.23
CA ALA A 25 8.54 19.11 -3.58
C ALA A 25 8.24 18.09 -4.70
N ASP A 26 8.52 16.80 -4.47
CA ASP A 26 8.24 15.70 -5.39
C ASP A 26 6.76 15.24 -5.40
N THR A 27 5.88 15.91 -4.63
CA THR A 27 4.42 15.70 -4.66
C THR A 27 3.70 16.46 -5.78
N ALA A 28 4.38 17.38 -6.48
CA ALA A 28 3.82 18.07 -7.65
C ALA A 28 3.30 17.10 -8.74
N PRO A 29 4.01 16.00 -9.09
CA PRO A 29 3.45 14.96 -9.94
C PRO A 29 2.33 14.16 -9.26
N LEU A 30 2.29 14.01 -7.94
CA LEU A 30 1.17 13.33 -7.25
C LEU A 30 -0.14 14.12 -7.33
N ARG A 31 -0.08 15.45 -7.20
CA ARG A 31 -1.23 16.31 -7.51
C ARG A 31 -1.67 16.12 -8.96
N ARG A 32 -0.73 16.02 -9.89
CA ARG A 32 -1.03 15.83 -11.31
C ARG A 32 -1.53 14.43 -11.65
N VAL A 33 -1.10 13.38 -10.93
CA VAL A 33 -1.52 11.97 -11.14
C VAL A 33 -2.88 11.69 -10.49
N MET A 34 -3.22 12.36 -9.38
CA MET A 34 -4.58 12.38 -8.83
C MET A 34 -5.54 13.32 -9.59
N ASP A 35 -5.03 14.14 -10.52
CA ASP A 35 -5.77 15.14 -11.31
C ASP A 35 -5.75 14.83 -12.82
N LEU A 36 -5.70 13.54 -13.20
CA LEU A 36 -5.72 13.13 -14.61
C LEU A 36 -7.16 13.05 -15.14
N GLY A 37 -7.76 14.23 -15.25
CA GLY A 37 -9.02 14.50 -15.93
C GLY A 37 -9.06 15.94 -16.45
N ALA A 38 -8.22 16.25 -17.44
CA ALA A 38 -8.08 17.52 -18.15
C ALA A 38 -7.21 18.61 -17.46
N PRO A 39 -6.33 19.31 -18.21
CA PRO A 39 -5.37 20.30 -17.69
C PRO A 39 -5.99 21.62 -17.17
N ASN A 40 -7.27 21.62 -16.82
CA ASN A 40 -7.97 22.79 -16.30
C ASN A 40 -9.14 22.44 -15.36
N SER A 41 -9.10 21.26 -14.74
CA SER A 41 -10.17 20.78 -13.87
C SER A 41 -9.75 20.95 -12.41
N THR A 42 -10.30 21.93 -11.72
CA THR A 42 -10.31 21.99 -10.25
C THR A 42 -11.33 21.00 -9.66
N VAL A 43 -11.59 19.89 -10.34
CA VAL A 43 -12.62 18.93 -9.95
C VAL A 43 -12.02 18.10 -8.82
N ALA A 44 -12.20 18.58 -7.59
CA ALA A 44 -12.19 17.71 -6.42
C ALA A 44 -13.02 16.48 -6.77
N CYS A 45 -12.51 15.26 -6.50
CA CYS A 45 -13.27 14.03 -6.69
C CYS A 45 -14.60 14.14 -5.93
N THR A 46 -15.62 14.66 -6.60
CA THR A 46 -16.94 14.97 -6.07
C THR A 46 -17.84 13.96 -6.72
N TRP A 47 -17.66 12.72 -6.27
CA TRP A 47 -18.47 11.64 -6.76
C TRP A 47 -19.89 11.84 -6.20
N ASN A 48 -20.79 12.34 -7.05
CA ASN A 48 -22.17 12.69 -6.71
C ASN A 48 -23.17 11.59 -7.14
N GLY A 49 -22.69 10.37 -7.38
CA GLY A 49 -23.52 9.23 -7.81
C GLY A 49 -24.21 8.51 -6.64
N VAL A 50 -25.08 7.54 -6.96
CA VAL A 50 -25.62 6.58 -5.97
C VAL A 50 -24.64 5.44 -5.83
N GLN A 51 -24.00 5.28 -4.65
CA GLN A 51 -22.98 4.24 -4.45
C GLN A 51 -23.61 2.88 -4.73
N LEU A 52 -23.00 2.13 -5.65
CA LEU A 52 -23.50 0.82 -6.02
C LEU A 52 -22.95 -0.18 -5.02
N LEU A 53 -23.87 -0.97 -4.45
CA LEU A 53 -23.51 -2.24 -3.86
C LEU A 53 -23.05 -3.14 -5.00
N ASP A 54 -21.84 -3.66 -4.89
CA ASP A 54 -21.34 -4.68 -5.82
C ASP A 54 -22.20 -5.95 -5.69
N ASP A 55 -22.22 -6.80 -6.72
CA ASP A 55 -23.03 -8.02 -6.75
C ASP A 55 -22.48 -9.10 -5.80
N VAL A 56 -22.73 -8.94 -4.50
CA VAL A 56 -22.26 -9.91 -3.50
C VAL A 56 -23.22 -11.09 -3.45
N THR A 57 -22.78 -12.25 -3.95
CA THR A 57 -23.45 -13.51 -3.62
C THR A 57 -23.06 -13.90 -2.20
N TRP A 58 -24.00 -13.77 -1.26
CA TRP A 58 -23.77 -14.16 0.14
C TRP A 58 -23.71 -15.69 0.25
N ALA A 59 -22.50 -16.23 0.20
CA ALA A 59 -22.21 -17.63 0.49
C ALA A 59 -21.26 -17.70 1.70
N PRO A 60 -21.76 -17.37 2.91
CA PRO A 60 -20.92 -17.33 4.10
C PRO A 60 -20.26 -18.68 4.32
N GLN A 61 -18.94 -18.69 4.33
CA GLN A 61 -18.19 -19.86 4.74
C GLN A 61 -18.24 -19.95 6.27
N PRO A 62 -18.42 -21.15 6.86
CA PRO A 62 -18.32 -21.30 8.29
C PRO A 62 -16.96 -20.74 8.75
N ALA A 63 -16.98 -19.93 9.81
CA ALA A 63 -15.76 -19.44 10.41
C ALA A 63 -14.85 -20.64 10.70
N TYR A 64 -13.57 -20.55 10.34
CA TYR A 64 -12.63 -21.61 10.67
C TYR A 64 -12.66 -21.84 12.17
N ALA A 65 -12.87 -23.09 12.59
CA ALA A 65 -12.70 -23.43 14.00
C ALA A 65 -11.22 -23.20 14.33
N PHE A 66 -10.95 -22.44 15.39
CA PHE A 66 -9.60 -22.38 15.95
C PHE A 66 -9.16 -23.82 16.24
N MET A 67 -8.25 -24.37 15.44
CA MET A 67 -7.84 -25.78 15.49
C MET A 67 -6.94 -26.08 16.71
N GLY A 68 -7.06 -25.30 17.78
CA GLY A 68 -6.12 -25.27 18.89
C GLY A 68 -4.90 -24.42 18.58
N ARG A 69 -4.06 -24.19 19.60
CA ARG A 69 -2.67 -23.76 19.35
C ARG A 69 -2.01 -24.91 18.61
N GLY A 70 -1.76 -24.74 17.31
CA GLY A 70 -0.82 -25.61 16.60
C GLY A 70 0.52 -25.63 17.32
N GLU A 71 1.40 -26.55 16.95
CA GLU A 71 2.78 -26.57 17.45
C GLU A 71 3.33 -25.14 17.48
N GLU A 72 3.90 -24.77 18.62
CA GLU A 72 4.49 -23.46 18.84
C GLU A 72 5.41 -23.18 17.65
N ALA A 73 5.02 -22.20 16.82
CA ALA A 73 5.73 -21.94 15.57
C ALA A 73 7.21 -21.80 15.95
N PRO A 74 8.12 -22.56 15.33
CA PRO A 74 9.51 -22.56 15.74
C PRO A 74 9.98 -21.11 15.81
N GLY A 75 10.52 -20.72 16.96
CA GLY A 75 11.02 -19.36 17.17
C GLY A 75 11.94 -18.96 16.02
N PRO A 76 12.04 -17.66 15.70
CA PRO A 76 12.73 -17.21 14.50
C PRO A 76 14.13 -17.80 14.44
N GLY A 77 14.33 -18.71 13.48
CA GLY A 77 15.61 -19.35 13.24
C GLY A 77 16.59 -18.38 12.57
N PRO A 78 17.73 -18.90 12.08
CA PRO A 78 18.60 -18.13 11.19
C PRO A 78 17.80 -17.59 10.01
N ILE A 79 18.06 -16.34 9.59
CA ILE A 79 17.42 -15.77 8.39
C ILE A 79 17.72 -16.66 7.19
N ASP A 80 16.68 -16.99 6.42
CA ASP A 80 16.80 -17.86 5.27
C ASP A 80 17.79 -17.32 4.22
N ARG A 81 18.53 -18.25 3.60
CA ARG A 81 19.62 -17.90 2.67
C ARG A 81 19.14 -17.17 1.43
N ASP A 82 17.91 -17.42 0.99
CA ASP A 82 17.26 -16.73 -0.12
C ASP A 82 16.91 -15.28 0.24
N ILE A 83 16.39 -15.02 1.45
CA ILE A 83 16.13 -13.65 1.95
C ILE A 83 17.44 -12.86 1.94
N LEU A 84 18.52 -13.40 2.52
CA LEU A 84 19.83 -12.74 2.53
C LEU A 84 20.34 -12.44 1.11
N ARG A 85 20.11 -13.35 0.17
CA ARG A 85 20.51 -13.19 -1.24
C ARG A 85 19.70 -12.10 -1.93
N THR A 86 18.39 -12.02 -1.67
CA THR A 86 17.50 -11.00 -2.22
C THR A 86 17.87 -9.63 -1.67
N VAL A 87 17.95 -9.47 -0.35
CA VAL A 87 18.28 -8.19 0.30
C VAL A 87 19.65 -7.65 -0.14
N ARG A 88 20.64 -8.52 -0.38
CA ARG A 88 21.96 -8.10 -0.86
C ARG A 88 21.95 -7.54 -2.28
N LYS A 89 21.01 -7.96 -3.13
CA LYS A 89 20.90 -7.51 -4.52
C LYS A 89 20.17 -6.17 -4.67
N LEU A 90 19.34 -5.81 -3.69
CA LEU A 90 18.54 -4.59 -3.74
C LEU A 90 19.38 -3.33 -3.58
N THR A 91 19.04 -2.29 -4.33
CA THR A 91 19.58 -0.94 -4.12
C THR A 91 19.09 -0.36 -2.79
N VAL A 92 19.67 0.77 -2.37
CA VAL A 92 19.22 1.45 -1.14
C VAL A 92 17.79 1.93 -1.31
N GLU A 93 17.43 2.47 -2.47
CA GLU A 93 16.09 2.94 -2.80
C GLU A 93 15.08 1.81 -2.76
N GLU A 94 15.42 0.63 -3.30
CA GLU A 94 14.55 -0.55 -3.24
C GLU A 94 14.36 -1.01 -1.79
N LYS A 95 15.41 -1.04 -0.97
CA LYS A 95 15.30 -1.39 0.44
C LYS A 95 14.40 -0.42 1.21
N VAL A 96 14.57 0.88 0.97
CA VAL A 96 13.72 1.91 1.61
C VAL A 96 12.28 1.80 1.12
N GLY A 97 12.06 1.55 -0.17
CA GLY A 97 10.74 1.31 -0.73
C GLY A 97 10.05 0.10 -0.09
N GLN A 98 10.78 -0.99 0.17
CA GLN A 98 10.23 -2.16 0.85
C GLN A 98 9.86 -1.90 2.33
N LEU A 99 10.41 -0.87 2.96
CA LEU A 99 10.03 -0.43 4.31
C LEU A 99 8.82 0.52 4.32
N ALA A 100 8.38 1.00 3.15
CA ALA A 100 7.29 1.93 3.02
C ALA A 100 5.95 1.21 2.85
N GLN A 101 4.94 1.70 3.57
CA GLN A 101 3.55 1.30 3.42
C GLN A 101 2.71 2.53 3.06
N ILE A 102 1.95 2.45 1.97
CA ILE A 102 1.16 3.56 1.42
C ILE A 102 -0.33 3.23 1.49
N GLN A 103 -1.17 4.23 1.76
CA GLN A 103 -2.62 4.05 1.76
C GLN A 103 -3.15 3.80 0.33
N VAL A 104 -4.09 2.85 0.16
CA VAL A 104 -4.65 2.49 -1.14
C VAL A 104 -5.36 3.64 -1.87
N GLY A 105 -5.87 4.66 -1.18
CA GLY A 105 -6.46 5.84 -1.83
C GLY A 105 -5.53 6.53 -2.83
N GLN A 106 -4.21 6.34 -2.72
CA GLN A 106 -3.24 6.83 -3.69
C GLN A 106 -3.23 6.02 -5.01
N LEU A 107 -3.89 4.88 -5.07
CA LEU A 107 -4.00 3.98 -6.23
C LEU A 107 -5.39 4.01 -6.88
N VAL A 108 -6.34 4.69 -6.27
CA VAL A 108 -7.75 4.71 -6.70
C VAL A 108 -8.00 6.00 -7.49
N ASP A 109 -8.67 5.90 -8.62
CA ASP A 109 -9.10 7.07 -9.39
C ASP A 109 -10.41 7.69 -8.85
N CYS A 110 -10.84 8.84 -9.36
CA CYS A 110 -12.09 9.46 -8.90
C CYS A 110 -13.36 8.61 -9.21
N ASN A 111 -13.27 7.58 -10.07
CA ASN A 111 -14.37 6.65 -10.31
C ASN A 111 -14.41 5.51 -9.29
N GLY A 112 -13.39 5.38 -8.44
CA GLY A 112 -13.26 4.28 -7.51
C GLY A 112 -12.67 3.03 -8.15
N ASP A 113 -12.01 3.14 -9.31
CA ASP A 113 -11.32 2.04 -10.01
C ASP A 113 -9.79 2.18 -9.87
N LEU A 114 -9.05 1.14 -10.27
CA LEU A 114 -7.58 1.13 -10.16
C LEU A 114 -6.92 2.08 -11.17
N ASN A 115 -6.10 3.01 -10.67
CA ASN A 115 -5.22 3.85 -11.50
C ASN A 115 -3.85 3.17 -11.72
N GLU A 116 -3.67 2.50 -12.86
CA GLU A 116 -2.40 1.82 -13.19
C GLU A 116 -1.18 2.77 -13.28
N THR A 117 -1.40 4.07 -13.57
CA THR A 117 -0.33 5.09 -13.58
C THR A 117 0.14 5.40 -12.17
N ALA A 118 -0.79 5.47 -11.21
CA ALA A 118 -0.43 5.63 -9.81
C ALA A 118 0.32 4.41 -9.27
N VAL A 119 -0.06 3.19 -9.69
CA VAL A 119 0.71 1.97 -9.37
C VAL A 119 2.12 2.06 -9.95
N ASP A 120 2.29 2.58 -11.18
CA ASP A 120 3.62 2.79 -11.76
C ASP A 120 4.47 3.75 -10.94
N TYR A 121 3.85 4.82 -10.44
CA TYR A 121 4.53 5.80 -9.63
C TYR A 121 4.99 5.19 -8.29
N TRP A 122 4.09 4.54 -7.55
CA TRP A 122 4.43 4.02 -6.22
C TRP A 122 5.29 2.76 -6.26
N VAL A 123 4.92 1.80 -7.11
CA VAL A 123 5.66 0.52 -7.19
C VAL A 123 6.80 0.60 -8.18
N GLY A 124 6.56 1.18 -9.36
CA GLY A 124 7.56 1.32 -10.42
C GLY A 124 8.68 2.29 -10.06
N LYS A 125 8.36 3.53 -9.70
CA LYS A 125 9.36 4.56 -9.34
C LYS A 125 9.86 4.38 -7.89
N TRP A 126 8.95 4.33 -6.92
CA TRP A 126 9.32 4.35 -5.48
C TRP A 126 9.52 2.98 -4.83
N LYS A 127 9.27 1.89 -5.54
CA LYS A 127 9.55 0.51 -5.08
C LYS A 127 8.81 0.14 -3.78
N VAL A 128 7.65 0.76 -3.55
CA VAL A 128 6.82 0.55 -2.36
C VAL A 128 6.51 -0.93 -2.19
N GLY A 129 6.78 -1.46 -0.99
CA GLY A 129 6.58 -2.87 -0.66
C GLY A 129 5.21 -3.20 -0.09
N SER A 130 4.48 -2.21 0.42
CA SER A 130 3.18 -2.45 1.05
C SER A 130 2.13 -1.39 0.74
N PHE A 131 0.88 -1.85 0.64
CA PHE A 131 -0.30 -1.00 0.68
C PHE A 131 -1.19 -1.40 1.84
N LEU A 132 -2.02 -0.46 2.32
CA LEU A 132 -3.02 -0.74 3.35
C LEU A 132 -4.40 -0.23 2.95
N GLU A 133 -5.41 -0.69 3.69
CA GLU A 133 -6.81 -0.20 3.66
C GLU A 133 -7.65 -0.82 2.51
N THR A 134 -8.94 -0.50 2.46
CA THR A 134 -9.90 -0.90 1.43
C THR A 134 -10.10 0.23 0.42
N PRO A 135 -10.13 -0.03 -0.90
CA PRO A 135 -10.46 1.01 -1.87
C PRO A 135 -11.82 1.70 -1.62
N ALA A 136 -12.75 1.01 -0.95
CA ALA A 136 -14.10 1.51 -0.68
C ALA A 136 -14.15 2.81 0.16
N ASN A 137 -13.13 3.07 1.00
CA ASN A 137 -13.10 4.26 1.86
C ASN A 137 -12.55 5.51 1.17
N HIS A 138 -12.27 5.44 -0.12
CA HIS A 138 -11.68 6.52 -0.91
C HIS A 138 -12.65 7.19 -1.89
N GLY A 139 -13.95 6.94 -1.72
CA GLY A 139 -14.98 7.48 -2.61
C GLY A 139 -15.01 6.80 -3.97
N GLY A 140 -15.88 7.27 -4.86
CA GLY A 140 -16.10 6.66 -6.16
C GLY A 140 -17.31 5.73 -6.19
N ARG A 141 -17.34 4.85 -7.20
CA ARG A 141 -18.52 4.08 -7.58
C ARG A 141 -19.01 3.08 -6.55
N TYR A 142 -18.10 2.55 -5.73
CA TYR A 142 -18.38 1.44 -4.83
C TYR A 142 -18.23 1.90 -3.37
N ASN A 143 -19.30 1.81 -2.58
CA ASN A 143 -19.24 1.94 -1.12
C ASN A 143 -18.78 0.66 -0.43
N TRP A 144 -18.86 -0.46 -1.14
CA TRP A 144 -18.53 -1.79 -0.67
C TRP A 144 -17.87 -2.55 -1.81
N TYR A 145 -16.70 -3.12 -1.56
CA TYR A 145 -16.03 -3.99 -2.50
C TYR A 145 -16.44 -5.43 -2.27
N SER A 146 -16.98 -6.12 -3.29
CA SER A 146 -17.16 -7.56 -3.18
C SER A 146 -15.79 -8.25 -3.01
N PRO A 147 -15.72 -9.44 -2.38
CA PRO A 147 -14.48 -10.21 -2.31
C PRO A 147 -13.84 -10.44 -3.70
N LYS A 148 -14.69 -10.65 -4.72
CA LYS A 148 -14.25 -10.81 -6.12
C LYS A 148 -13.58 -9.55 -6.66
N ARG A 149 -14.16 -8.38 -6.42
CA ARG A 149 -13.60 -7.10 -6.87
C ARG A 149 -12.35 -6.73 -6.10
N PHE A 150 -12.35 -6.91 -4.79
CA PHE A 150 -11.17 -6.69 -3.97
C PHE A 150 -10.00 -7.56 -4.44
N ALA A 151 -10.24 -8.86 -4.66
CA ALA A 151 -9.25 -9.77 -5.22
C ALA A 151 -8.75 -9.32 -6.61
N ALA A 152 -9.66 -8.95 -7.52
CA ALA A 152 -9.29 -8.47 -8.85
C ALA A 152 -8.44 -7.19 -8.80
N PHE A 153 -8.76 -6.28 -7.88
CA PHE A 153 -8.00 -5.05 -7.64
C PHE A 153 -6.59 -5.37 -7.14
N THR A 154 -6.47 -6.18 -6.08
CA THR A 154 -5.17 -6.56 -5.52
C THR A 154 -4.33 -7.39 -6.49
N ASP A 155 -4.95 -8.28 -7.26
CA ASP A 155 -4.29 -9.08 -8.29
C ASP A 155 -3.72 -8.21 -9.42
N ALA A 156 -4.46 -7.17 -9.81
CA ALA A 156 -3.98 -6.21 -10.80
C ALA A 156 -2.76 -5.43 -10.30
N VAL A 157 -2.77 -4.96 -9.05
CA VAL A 157 -1.61 -4.32 -8.40
C VAL A 157 -0.43 -5.29 -8.33
N GLN A 158 -0.68 -6.53 -7.90
CA GLN A 158 0.33 -7.56 -7.75
C GLN A 158 0.98 -7.93 -9.10
N ARG A 159 0.18 -8.08 -10.16
CA ARG A 159 0.66 -8.30 -11.53
C ARG A 159 1.57 -7.17 -12.00
N LEU A 160 1.24 -5.93 -11.69
CA LEU A 160 2.07 -4.76 -12.03
C LEU A 160 3.35 -4.73 -11.19
N ALA A 161 3.28 -5.06 -9.90
CA ALA A 161 4.43 -5.12 -8.99
C ALA A 161 5.46 -6.17 -9.40
N LEU A 162 5.03 -7.32 -9.89
CA LEU A 162 5.93 -8.37 -10.40
C LEU A 162 6.64 -7.97 -11.71
N LYS A 163 6.06 -7.05 -12.48
CA LYS A 163 6.63 -6.57 -13.74
C LYS A 163 7.52 -5.34 -13.57
N ARG A 164 7.21 -4.50 -12.58
CA ARG A 164 7.79 -3.17 -12.37
C ARG A 164 8.60 -3.13 -11.06
N GLY A 165 9.22 -2.01 -10.76
CA GLY A 165 9.83 -1.80 -9.44
C GLY A 165 10.96 -2.77 -9.11
N ALA A 166 10.98 -3.27 -7.88
CA ALA A 166 11.93 -4.25 -7.37
C ALA A 166 11.57 -5.70 -7.75
N LYS A 167 10.42 -5.92 -8.42
CA LYS A 167 9.88 -7.24 -8.78
C LYS A 167 9.67 -8.16 -7.57
N ILE A 168 9.42 -7.57 -6.42
CA ILE A 168 9.04 -8.26 -5.19
C ILE A 168 7.52 -8.10 -5.03
N PRO A 169 6.80 -9.18 -4.65
CA PRO A 169 5.39 -9.09 -4.28
C PRO A 169 5.08 -7.95 -3.32
N VAL A 170 3.97 -7.25 -3.53
CA VAL A 170 3.50 -6.28 -2.54
C VAL A 170 2.70 -7.00 -1.46
N ILE A 171 2.86 -6.58 -0.21
CA ILE A 171 2.03 -7.04 0.90
C ILE A 171 0.86 -6.07 1.14
N TRP A 172 -0.34 -6.61 1.29
CA TRP A 172 -1.56 -5.84 1.54
C TRP A 172 -1.98 -5.94 3.01
N GLY A 173 -2.02 -4.79 3.69
CA GLY A 173 -2.54 -4.67 5.04
C GLY A 173 -4.04 -4.37 5.02
N LEU A 174 -4.81 -5.08 5.85
CA LEU A 174 -6.24 -4.81 6.05
C LEU A 174 -6.54 -4.93 7.54
N ASP A 175 -7.35 -4.00 8.06
CA ASP A 175 -7.77 -3.98 9.46
C ASP A 175 -8.90 -5.00 9.72
N SER A 176 -8.56 -6.28 9.62
CA SER A 176 -9.45 -7.43 9.88
C SER A 176 -9.48 -7.76 11.38
N VAL A 177 -10.03 -6.84 12.19
CA VAL A 177 -9.98 -6.92 13.66
C VAL A 177 -11.07 -7.82 14.26
N ARG A 178 -12.11 -8.14 13.48
CA ARG A 178 -13.25 -8.98 13.91
C ARG A 178 -13.82 -9.79 12.75
N GLY A 179 -12.92 -10.43 11.99
CA GLY A 179 -13.22 -11.03 10.69
C GLY A 179 -12.99 -10.04 9.55
N ALA A 180 -13.29 -10.45 8.31
CA ALA A 180 -13.15 -9.58 7.14
C ALA A 180 -14.23 -8.48 7.16
N ASN A 181 -13.98 -7.42 7.94
CA ASN A 181 -14.93 -6.35 8.22
C ASN A 181 -14.80 -5.12 7.31
N TYR A 182 -13.90 -5.16 6.32
CA TYR A 182 -13.63 -4.12 5.34
C TYR A 182 -13.91 -4.61 3.92
#